data_AF-A0A1B6LKT3-F1
#
_entry.id   AF-A0A1B6LKT3-F1
#
_cell.length_a   1.000
_cell.length_b   1.000
_cell.length_c   1.000
_cell.angle_alpha   90.00
_cell.angle_beta   90.00
_cell.angle_gamma   90.00
#
_symmetry.space_group_name_H-M   'P 1'
#
loop_
_entity.id
_entity.type
_entity.pdbx_description
1 polymer ?
#
loop_
_entity_poly.entity_id
_entity_poly.type
_entity_poly.pdbx_seq_one_letter_code
_entity_poly.pdbx_strand_id
1 'polypeptide(L)'
;IYRPPSGNLTDALDTISNVLEDTRAENHPLIMMGDINVDILKQHDRENRILNETLMRHNLPRLILPPTRITPQSSTSIDCVCTNLKNDRLKTSVIEAGISDHTAQLTTAQFKIHDIPSTSFIQRQFKKENIHTLKALLENEDWNDLYGSQNVDDAYDNFLETLTMAMDAACPMVRTKSKPKSKQKTFIDKEALDLKAEYLKCLDKHQLTGTDQDKAKTAKAKKDYDLRLKMLRQQAS
;
A
#
# COMPACT_ATOMS: atom_id res chain seq x y z
N ILE A 1 -4.35 0.55 5.31
CA ILE A 1 -5.50 -0.22 5.80
C ILE A 1 -6.31 -0.69 4.61
N TYR A 2 -6.88 -1.89 4.65
CA TYR A 2 -7.83 -2.36 3.65
C TYR A 2 -8.99 -3.07 4.35
N ARG A 3 -10.23 -2.69 4.07
CA ARG A 3 -11.43 -3.44 4.43
C ARG A 3 -12.22 -3.73 3.14
N PRO A 4 -12.46 -5.01 2.78
CA PRO A 4 -13.19 -5.35 1.58
C PRO A 4 -14.66 -4.87 1.66
N PRO A 5 -15.33 -4.58 0.52
CA PRO A 5 -16.70 -4.06 0.51
C PRO A 5 -17.73 -4.92 1.28
N SER A 6 -17.52 -6.23 1.30
CA SER A 6 -18.36 -7.22 1.99
C SER A 6 -17.92 -7.54 3.42
N GLY A 7 -16.77 -7.03 3.88
CA GLY A 7 -16.25 -7.32 5.21
C GLY A 7 -17.07 -6.63 6.30
N ASN A 8 -17.10 -7.14 7.52
CA ASN A 8 -17.83 -6.45 8.59
C ASN A 8 -17.11 -5.15 8.99
N LEU A 9 -17.82 -4.01 8.99
CA LEU A 9 -17.23 -2.73 9.38
C LEU A 9 -16.87 -2.69 10.87
N THR A 10 -17.71 -3.25 11.74
CA THR A 10 -17.46 -3.28 13.18
C THR A 10 -16.17 -4.03 13.49
N ASP A 11 -16.00 -5.24 12.96
CA ASP A 11 -14.79 -6.03 13.18
C ASP A 11 -13.52 -5.30 12.70
N ALA A 12 -13.61 -4.58 11.58
CA ALA A 12 -12.51 -3.76 11.07
C ALA A 12 -12.21 -2.57 11.99
N LEU A 13 -13.24 -1.91 12.53
CA LEU A 13 -13.08 -0.79 13.46
C LEU A 13 -12.56 -1.22 14.83
N ASP A 14 -12.96 -2.40 15.31
CA ASP A 14 -12.45 -3.00 16.55
C ASP A 14 -10.97 -3.33 16.38
N THR A 15 -10.61 -3.94 15.25
CA THR A 15 -9.20 -4.21 14.92
C THR A 15 -8.38 -2.93 14.87
N ILE A 16 -8.89 -1.87 14.23
CA ILE A 16 -8.22 -0.57 14.18
C ILE A 16 -8.07 0.02 15.59
N SER A 17 -9.11 -0.02 16.40
CA SER A 17 -9.11 0.53 17.75
C SER A 17 -8.11 -0.19 18.65
N ASN A 18 -8.11 -1.52 18.63
CA ASN A 18 -7.17 -2.33 19.40
C ASN A 18 -5.72 -2.01 19.03
N VAL A 19 -5.41 -1.92 17.73
CA VAL A 19 -4.05 -1.58 17.27
C VAL A 19 -3.64 -0.18 17.73
N LEU A 20 -4.54 0.79 17.66
CA LEU A 20 -4.25 2.17 18.11
C LEU A 20 -3.97 2.19 19.62
N GLU A 21 -4.87 1.61 20.42
CA GLU A 21 -4.77 1.58 21.89
C GLU A 21 -3.55 0.80 22.38
N ASP A 22 -3.30 -0.40 21.84
CA ASP A 22 -2.17 -1.26 22.23
C ASP A 22 -0.82 -0.59 21.94
N THR A 23 -0.75 0.14 20.82
CA THR A 23 0.47 0.86 20.42
C THR A 23 0.54 2.27 21.00
N ARG A 24 -0.55 2.77 21.58
CA ARG A 24 -0.73 4.17 22.00
C ARG A 24 -0.43 5.15 20.87
N ALA A 25 -0.70 4.76 19.62
CA ALA A 25 -0.30 5.50 18.43
C ALA A 25 -0.98 6.87 18.31
N GLU A 26 -2.17 7.03 18.88
CA GLU A 26 -2.91 8.28 18.95
C GLU A 26 -2.17 9.40 19.70
N ASN A 27 -1.22 9.04 20.56
CA ASN A 27 -0.36 9.99 21.31
C ASN A 27 0.83 10.50 20.47
N HIS A 28 1.01 10.00 19.26
CA HIS A 28 2.09 10.36 18.35
C HIS A 28 1.56 10.97 17.05
N PRO A 29 2.34 11.79 16.33
CA PRO A 29 1.99 12.22 14.99
C PRO A 29 1.73 11.02 14.07
N LEU A 30 0.48 10.84 13.65
CA LEU A 30 0.02 9.64 12.97
C LEU A 30 -0.72 9.99 11.67
N ILE A 31 -0.41 9.25 10.61
CA ILE A 31 -1.13 9.27 9.34
C ILE A 31 -1.52 7.83 9.04
N MET A 32 -2.81 7.61 8.87
CA MET A 32 -3.41 6.34 8.50
C MET A 32 -4.06 6.49 7.13
N MET A 33 -3.71 5.62 6.19
CA MET A 33 -4.22 5.66 4.82
C MET A 33 -4.67 4.27 4.38
N GLY A 34 -5.69 4.21 3.51
CA GLY A 34 -6.21 2.93 3.06
C GLY A 34 -7.54 3.00 2.32
N ASP A 35 -7.99 1.86 1.82
CA ASP A 35 -9.33 1.67 1.25
C ASP A 35 -10.22 1.00 2.29
N ILE A 36 -11.20 1.73 2.84
CA ILE A 36 -12.14 1.21 3.85
C ILE A 36 -13.47 0.80 3.21
N ASN A 37 -13.68 1.09 1.92
CA ASN A 37 -14.96 0.86 1.25
C ASN A 37 -16.16 1.55 1.94
N VAL A 38 -15.95 2.73 2.53
CA VAL A 38 -17.00 3.57 3.17
C VAL A 38 -16.95 4.98 2.61
N ASP A 39 -18.00 5.35 1.87
CA ASP A 39 -18.05 6.59 1.10
C ASP A 39 -18.25 7.83 1.98
N ILE A 40 -17.23 8.68 2.08
CA ILE A 40 -17.31 9.92 2.88
C ILE A 40 -18.29 10.94 2.29
N LEU A 41 -18.59 10.87 0.98
CA LEU A 41 -19.49 11.81 0.31
C LEU A 41 -20.96 11.57 0.69
N LYS A 42 -21.30 10.40 1.23
CA LYS A 42 -22.65 10.08 1.75
C LYS A 42 -22.77 10.47 3.22
N GLN A 43 -22.97 11.75 3.51
CA GLN A 43 -22.95 12.28 4.89
C GLN A 43 -24.00 11.67 5.84
N HIS A 44 -25.11 11.15 5.30
CA HIS A 44 -26.18 10.51 6.08
C HIS A 44 -26.07 8.98 6.16
N ASP A 45 -25.00 8.41 5.59
CA ASP A 45 -24.77 6.98 5.63
C ASP A 45 -24.36 6.52 7.04
N ARG A 46 -24.92 5.40 7.48
CA ARG A 46 -24.69 4.84 8.82
C ARG A 46 -23.24 4.40 8.99
N GLU A 47 -22.65 3.74 8.00
CA GLU A 47 -21.27 3.27 8.05
C GLU A 47 -20.30 4.46 8.11
N ASN A 48 -20.55 5.49 7.30
CA ASN A 48 -19.79 6.74 7.32
C ASN A 48 -19.80 7.38 8.72
N ARG A 49 -20.98 7.48 9.35
CA ARG A 49 -21.11 8.04 10.70
C ARG A 49 -20.34 7.21 11.73
N ILE A 50 -20.52 5.89 11.76
CA ILE A 50 -19.86 5.01 12.73
C ILE A 50 -18.33 5.09 12.58
N LEU A 51 -17.83 5.03 11.35
CA LEU A 51 -16.39 5.16 11.05
C LEU A 51 -15.84 6.50 11.55
N ASN A 52 -16.50 7.62 11.22
CA ASN A 52 -16.04 8.94 11.66
C ASN A 52 -16.08 9.07 13.19
N GLU A 53 -17.13 8.58 13.86
CA GLU A 53 -17.24 8.59 15.33
C GLU A 53 -16.11 7.78 15.98
N THR A 54 -15.83 6.57 15.50
CA THR A 54 -14.74 5.74 16.02
C THR A 54 -13.37 6.38 15.81
N LEU A 55 -13.10 6.89 14.60
CA LEU A 55 -11.85 7.58 14.31
C LEU A 55 -11.65 8.84 15.17
N MET A 56 -12.73 9.58 15.45
CA MET A 56 -12.68 10.76 16.32
C MET A 56 -12.36 10.41 17.77
N ARG A 57 -12.83 9.26 18.30
CA ARG A 57 -12.46 8.80 19.65
C ARG A 57 -10.95 8.62 19.81
N HIS A 58 -10.28 8.23 18.72
CA HIS A 58 -8.83 8.07 18.65
C HIS A 58 -8.08 9.31 18.17
N ASN A 59 -8.73 10.48 18.16
CA ASN A 59 -8.16 11.75 17.66
C ASN A 59 -7.62 11.66 16.22
N LEU A 60 -8.24 10.83 15.36
CA LEU A 60 -7.80 10.59 13.98
C LEU A 60 -8.87 10.99 12.95
N PRO A 61 -9.28 12.27 12.88
CA PRO A 61 -10.28 12.71 11.91
C PRO A 61 -9.90 12.30 10.49
N ARG A 62 -10.90 11.82 9.74
CA ARG A 62 -10.76 11.53 8.32
C ARG A 62 -10.86 12.82 7.51
N LEU A 63 -9.90 13.03 6.61
CA LEU A 63 -9.92 14.13 5.67
C LEU A 63 -11.00 13.90 4.61
N ILE A 64 -11.72 14.97 4.25
CA ILE A 64 -12.64 14.95 3.12
C ILE A 64 -11.83 14.94 1.84
N LEU A 65 -11.97 13.87 1.05
CA LEU A 65 -11.33 13.73 -0.25
C LEU A 65 -12.37 13.89 -1.36
N PRO A 66 -11.97 14.36 -2.56
CA PRO A 66 -12.79 14.19 -3.75
C PRO A 66 -12.95 12.70 -4.07
N PRO A 67 -13.82 12.33 -5.03
CA PRO A 67 -14.01 10.94 -5.42
C PRO A 67 -12.68 10.22 -5.65
N THR A 68 -12.53 9.08 -4.97
CA THR A 68 -11.32 8.27 -5.03
C THR A 68 -11.49 7.00 -5.84
N ARG A 69 -12.73 6.61 -6.14
CA ARG A 69 -13.09 5.57 -7.10
C ARG A 69 -14.11 6.12 -8.09
N ILE A 70 -13.78 6.06 -9.36
CA ILE A 70 -14.58 6.60 -10.46
C ILE A 70 -14.83 5.48 -11.46
N THR A 71 -16.10 5.16 -11.66
CA THR A 71 -16.59 4.21 -12.65
C THR A 71 -17.56 4.94 -13.58
N PRO A 72 -17.94 4.35 -14.72
CA PRO A 72 -18.95 4.97 -15.59
C PRO A 72 -20.32 5.17 -14.90
N GLN A 73 -20.60 4.42 -13.83
CA GLN A 73 -21.89 4.44 -13.11
C GLN A 73 -21.85 5.21 -11.79
N SER A 74 -20.66 5.46 -11.22
CA SER A 74 -20.54 6.02 -9.88
C SER A 74 -19.22 6.77 -9.66
N SER A 75 -19.25 7.70 -8.72
CA SER A 75 -18.10 8.48 -8.28
C SER A 75 -18.16 8.55 -6.75
N THR A 76 -17.31 7.78 -6.08
CA THR A 76 -17.34 7.59 -4.61
C THR A 76 -15.98 7.90 -4.00
N SER A 77 -15.94 8.35 -2.74
CA SER A 77 -14.70 8.57 -2.00
C SER A 77 -14.58 7.57 -0.86
N ILE A 78 -14.05 6.39 -1.19
CA ILE A 78 -13.98 5.22 -0.32
C ILE A 78 -12.59 4.97 0.28
N ASP A 79 -11.57 5.61 -0.29
CA ASP A 79 -10.24 5.67 0.30
C ASP A 79 -10.22 6.74 1.41
N CYS A 80 -9.47 6.48 2.48
CA CYS A 80 -9.36 7.35 3.63
C CYS A 80 -7.93 7.86 3.82
N VAL A 81 -7.82 9.12 4.24
CA VAL A 81 -6.63 9.66 4.90
C VAL A 81 -7.09 10.16 6.26
N CYS A 82 -6.64 9.53 7.34
CA CYS A 82 -6.99 9.86 8.71
C CYS A 82 -5.72 10.30 9.45
N THR A 83 -5.77 11.43 10.16
CA THR A 83 -4.56 11.96 10.81
C THR A 83 -4.87 12.89 11.96
N ASN A 84 -4.02 12.87 12.99
CA ASN A 84 -4.02 13.83 14.09
C ASN A 84 -3.09 15.02 13.84
N LEU A 85 -2.47 15.10 12.64
CA LEU A 85 -1.65 16.22 12.23
C LEU A 85 -2.50 17.44 11.92
N LYS A 86 -1.99 18.61 12.29
CA LYS A 86 -2.59 19.89 11.92
C LYS A 86 -2.45 20.15 10.42
N ASN A 87 -3.46 20.82 9.85
CA ASN A 87 -3.54 21.12 8.42
C ASN A 87 -2.36 21.94 7.87
N ASP A 88 -1.69 22.74 8.69
CA ASP A 88 -0.49 23.51 8.30
C ASP A 88 0.73 22.62 7.97
N ARG A 89 0.74 21.38 8.47
CA ARG A 89 1.80 20.41 8.24
C ARG A 89 1.49 19.41 7.15
N LEU A 90 0.28 19.46 6.58
CA LEU A 90 -0.24 18.40 5.73
C LEU A 90 -0.79 18.96 4.43
N LYS A 91 -0.37 18.36 3.31
CA LYS A 91 -0.96 18.61 2.00
C LYS A 91 -1.42 17.28 1.42
N THR A 92 -2.72 17.14 1.19
CA THR A 92 -3.30 15.97 0.57
C THR A 92 -3.91 16.32 -0.78
N SER A 93 -3.70 15.44 -1.76
CA SER A 93 -4.28 15.56 -3.10
C SER A 93 -4.61 14.18 -3.65
N VAL A 94 -5.63 14.11 -4.48
CA VAL A 94 -5.95 12.91 -5.25
C VAL A 94 -5.31 13.03 -6.63
N ILE A 95 -4.68 11.94 -7.08
CA ILE A 95 -3.99 11.84 -8.37
C ILE A 95 -4.71 10.81 -9.20
N GLU A 96 -5.23 11.24 -10.34
CA GLU A 96 -5.72 10.34 -11.36
C GLU A 96 -4.54 9.69 -12.09
N ALA A 97 -4.25 8.45 -11.70
CA ALA A 97 -3.16 7.67 -12.30
C ALA A 97 -3.59 7.03 -13.62
N GLY A 98 -4.90 6.87 -13.84
CA GLY A 98 -5.48 6.23 -15.01
C GLY A 98 -5.11 4.76 -15.15
N ILE A 99 -4.70 4.07 -14.08
CA ILE A 99 -4.31 2.64 -14.13
C ILE A 99 -5.39 1.70 -13.59
N SER A 100 -6.38 2.24 -12.89
CA SER A 100 -7.55 1.54 -12.36
C SER A 100 -8.73 2.51 -12.26
N ASP A 101 -9.87 2.01 -11.81
CA ASP A 101 -11.02 2.81 -11.37
C ASP A 101 -10.75 3.59 -10.07
N HIS A 102 -9.67 3.27 -9.35
CA HIS A 102 -9.20 4.06 -8.22
C HIS A 102 -8.21 5.14 -8.64
N THR A 103 -8.30 6.27 -7.94
CA THR A 103 -7.29 7.32 -7.89
C THR A 103 -6.25 7.02 -6.80
N ALA A 104 -5.10 7.68 -6.85
CA ALA A 104 -4.07 7.59 -5.82
C ALA A 104 -4.18 8.76 -4.83
N GLN A 105 -4.08 8.50 -3.53
CA GLN A 105 -4.01 9.55 -2.51
C GLN A 105 -2.54 9.89 -2.23
N LEU A 106 -2.15 11.14 -2.51
CA LEU A 106 -0.84 11.67 -2.15
C LEU A 106 -0.99 12.58 -0.94
N THR A 107 -0.37 12.20 0.17
CA THR A 107 -0.27 13.01 1.38
C THR A 107 1.18 13.35 1.65
N THR A 108 1.50 14.64 1.67
CA THR A 108 2.81 15.17 2.05
C THR A 108 2.71 15.75 3.45
N ALA A 109 3.55 15.28 4.37
CA ALA A 109 3.60 15.76 5.74
C ALA A 109 4.97 16.35 6.05
N GLN A 110 4.99 17.50 6.71
CA GLN A 110 6.20 18.19 7.13
C GLN A 110 6.49 17.91 8.60
N PHE A 111 7.62 17.28 8.86
CA PHE A 111 8.11 17.03 10.21
C PHE A 111 9.41 17.80 10.44
N LYS A 112 9.55 18.39 11.64
CA LYS A 112 10.86 18.88 12.09
C LYS A 112 11.71 17.65 12.37
N ILE A 113 12.66 17.39 11.48
CA ILE A 113 13.62 16.32 11.68
C ILE A 113 14.66 16.84 12.68
N HIS A 114 14.60 16.35 13.92
CA HIS A 114 15.77 16.38 14.79
C HIS A 114 16.76 15.32 14.28
N ASP A 115 18.07 15.56 14.41
CA ASP A 115 19.14 14.67 13.92
C ASP A 115 18.76 13.21 14.12
N ILE A 116 18.37 12.54 13.04
CA ILE A 116 17.96 11.13 13.10
C ILE A 116 19.25 10.37 13.38
N PRO A 117 19.44 9.79 14.58
CA PRO A 117 20.58 8.91 14.82
C PRO A 117 20.51 7.81 13.78
N SER A 118 21.65 7.35 13.22
CA SER A 118 21.63 6.31 12.18
C SER A 118 20.73 5.16 12.62
N THR A 119 19.53 5.06 12.04
CA THR A 119 18.54 4.12 12.54
C THR A 119 19.00 2.74 12.14
N SER A 120 19.16 1.88 13.14
CA SER A 120 19.38 0.47 12.92
C SER A 120 18.07 -0.26 13.11
N PHE A 121 17.74 -1.19 12.22
CA PHE A 121 16.57 -2.05 12.33
C PHE A 121 17.02 -3.51 12.34
N ILE A 122 16.20 -4.38 12.92
CA ILE A 122 16.44 -5.82 12.93
C ILE A 122 15.77 -6.41 11.68
N GLN A 123 16.52 -7.19 10.92
CA GLN A 123 15.99 -7.94 9.78
C GLN A 123 16.77 -9.25 9.62
N ARG A 124 16.14 -10.26 9.01
CA ARG A 124 16.82 -11.47 8.57
C ARG A 124 17.79 -11.16 7.43
N GLN A 125 18.98 -11.75 7.46
CA GLN A 125 19.92 -11.63 6.34
C GLN A 125 19.61 -12.65 5.25
N PHE A 126 19.02 -12.20 4.15
CA PHE A 126 18.80 -13.00 2.93
C PHE A 126 19.91 -12.74 1.90
N LYS A 127 21.17 -12.92 2.32
CA LYS A 127 22.30 -12.90 1.38
C LYS A 127 22.31 -14.17 0.53
N LYS A 128 22.99 -14.12 -0.62
CA LYS A 128 23.04 -15.27 -1.54
C LYS A 128 23.60 -16.52 -0.85
N GLU A 129 24.60 -16.35 0.00
CA GLU A 129 25.24 -17.41 0.78
C GLU A 129 24.26 -17.98 1.81
N ASN A 130 23.57 -17.12 2.56
CA ASN A 130 22.57 -17.50 3.54
C ASN A 130 21.41 -18.29 2.91
N ILE A 131 20.93 -17.85 1.74
CA ILE A 131 19.91 -18.58 0.98
C ILE A 131 20.43 -19.94 0.51
N HIS A 132 21.70 -20.04 0.11
CA HIS A 132 22.30 -21.32 -0.24
C HIS A 132 22.38 -22.25 0.98
N THR A 133 22.78 -21.74 2.14
CA THR A 133 22.76 -22.50 3.39
C THR A 133 21.35 -22.96 3.76
N LEU A 134 20.35 -22.08 3.65
CA LEU A 134 18.95 -22.43 3.91
C LEU A 134 18.47 -23.58 3.01
N LYS A 135 18.78 -23.51 1.72
CA LYS A 135 18.46 -24.59 0.78
C LYS A 135 19.12 -25.90 1.17
N ALA A 136 20.41 -25.87 1.51
CA ALA A 136 21.14 -27.06 1.92
C ALA A 136 20.56 -27.66 3.22
N LEU A 137 20.18 -26.83 4.20
CA LEU A 137 19.54 -27.32 5.43
C LEU A 137 18.22 -28.03 5.12
N LEU A 138 17.33 -27.39 4.36
CA LEU A 138 16.01 -27.94 4.03
C LEU A 138 16.08 -29.18 3.11
N GLU A 139 17.09 -29.27 2.25
CA GLU A 139 17.33 -30.43 1.38
C GLU A 139 17.83 -31.65 2.16
N ASN A 140 18.55 -31.44 3.26
CA ASN A 140 19.07 -32.51 4.12
C ASN A 140 18.16 -32.81 5.33
N GLU A 141 17.04 -32.10 5.46
CA GLU A 141 16.09 -32.28 6.54
C GLU A 141 15.27 -33.57 6.36
N ASP A 142 15.06 -34.30 7.45
CA ASP A 142 14.17 -35.46 7.44
C ASP A 142 12.73 -35.03 7.72
N TRP A 143 11.88 -35.14 6.70
CA TRP A 143 10.47 -34.75 6.77
C TRP A 143 9.55 -35.90 7.24
N ASN A 144 10.09 -37.02 7.70
CA ASN A 144 9.31 -38.17 8.16
C ASN A 144 8.32 -37.81 9.27
N ASP A 145 8.69 -36.93 10.21
CA ASP A 145 7.80 -36.49 11.29
C ASP A 145 6.59 -35.69 10.77
N LEU A 146 6.78 -34.93 9.69
CA LEU A 146 5.70 -34.24 9.00
C LEU A 146 4.78 -35.21 8.26
N TYR A 147 5.35 -36.17 7.52
CA TYR A 147 4.55 -37.15 6.77
C TYR A 147 3.88 -38.20 7.65
N GLY A 148 4.43 -38.46 8.84
CA GLY A 148 3.89 -39.38 9.84
C GLY A 148 2.82 -38.78 10.75
N SER A 149 2.60 -37.47 10.67
CA SER A 149 1.62 -36.75 11.49
C SER A 149 0.18 -37.17 11.12
N GLN A 150 -0.62 -37.49 12.14
CA GLN A 150 -2.03 -37.92 11.99
C GLN A 150 -3.00 -36.74 11.87
N ASN A 151 -2.59 -35.56 12.33
CA ASN A 151 -3.36 -34.33 12.33
C ASN A 151 -2.70 -33.30 11.40
N VAL A 152 -3.54 -32.55 10.68
CA VAL A 152 -3.11 -31.45 9.81
C VAL A 152 -2.49 -30.31 10.61
N ASP A 153 -3.03 -30.00 11.79
CA ASP A 153 -2.49 -28.95 12.64
C ASP A 153 -1.07 -29.32 13.13
N ASP A 154 -0.89 -30.55 13.64
CA ASP A 154 0.41 -31.05 14.08
C ASP A 154 1.43 -31.08 12.93
N ALA A 155 1.02 -31.50 11.73
CA ALA A 155 1.88 -31.49 10.55
C ALA A 155 2.31 -30.07 10.17
N TYR A 156 1.41 -29.09 10.28
CA TYR A 156 1.69 -27.69 10.02
C TYR A 156 2.64 -27.09 11.06
N ASP A 157 2.42 -27.38 12.34
CA ASP A 157 3.27 -26.88 13.42
C ASP A 157 4.69 -27.45 13.29
N ASN A 158 4.82 -28.76 13.03
CA ASN A 158 6.10 -29.40 12.77
C ASN A 158 6.82 -28.79 11.56
N PHE A 159 6.09 -28.58 10.45
CA PHE A 159 6.65 -27.89 9.28
C PHE A 159 7.18 -26.51 9.63
N LEU A 160 6.37 -25.72 10.32
CA LEU A 160 6.66 -24.33 10.63
C LEU A 160 7.84 -24.24 11.59
N GLU A 161 7.92 -25.13 12.59
CA GLU A 161 9.04 -25.20 13.53
C GLU A 161 10.35 -25.51 12.80
N THR A 162 10.38 -26.58 11.99
CA THR A 162 11.55 -26.98 11.20
C THR A 162 12.00 -25.88 10.25
N LEU A 163 11.05 -25.27 9.52
CA LEU A 163 11.36 -24.15 8.63
C LEU A 163 11.91 -22.94 9.40
N THR A 164 11.33 -22.63 10.57
CA THR A 164 11.77 -21.50 11.39
C THR A 164 13.17 -21.73 11.93
N MET A 165 13.49 -22.94 12.39
CA MET A 165 14.84 -23.31 12.83
C MET A 165 15.87 -23.18 11.70
N ALA A 166 15.55 -23.71 10.51
CA ALA A 166 16.42 -23.57 9.35
C ALA A 166 16.61 -22.11 8.94
N MET A 167 15.54 -21.29 9.01
CA MET A 167 15.62 -19.85 8.75
C MET A 167 16.43 -19.10 9.80
N ASP A 168 16.33 -19.44 11.08
CA ASP A 168 17.10 -18.82 12.16
C ASP A 168 18.59 -19.16 12.05
N ALA A 169 18.92 -20.40 11.69
CA ALA A 169 20.29 -20.84 11.46
C ALA A 169 20.93 -20.20 10.22
N ALA A 170 20.23 -20.22 9.08
CA ALA A 170 20.78 -19.75 7.81
C ALA A 170 20.62 -18.24 7.60
N CYS A 171 19.51 -17.67 8.04
CA CYS A 171 19.12 -16.27 7.82
C CYS A 171 18.84 -15.56 9.16
N PRO A 172 19.87 -15.41 10.02
CA PRO A 172 19.68 -14.88 11.37
C PRO A 172 19.20 -13.43 11.35
N MET A 173 18.47 -13.07 12.40
CA MET A 173 18.08 -11.70 12.69
C MET A 173 19.32 -10.89 13.08
N VAL A 174 19.63 -9.85 12.29
CA VAL A 174 20.76 -8.96 12.60
C VAL A 174 20.34 -7.50 12.61
N ARG A 175 21.02 -6.73 13.45
CA ARG A 175 20.92 -5.27 13.47
C ARG A 175 21.62 -4.70 12.23
N THR A 176 20.85 -4.17 11.30
CA THR A 176 21.36 -3.54 10.07
C THR A 176 21.23 -2.02 10.19
N LYS A 177 22.31 -1.30 9.82
CA LYS A 177 22.26 0.16 9.70
C LYS A 177 21.49 0.55 8.44
N SER A 178 20.58 1.50 8.56
CA SER A 178 19.92 2.11 7.41
C SER A 178 20.97 2.75 6.50
N LYS A 179 21.03 2.32 5.24
CA LYS A 179 21.82 2.98 4.21
C LYS A 179 20.98 4.12 3.64
N PRO A 180 21.58 5.29 3.34
CA PRO A 180 20.87 6.32 2.60
C PRO A 180 20.38 5.72 1.29
N LYS A 181 19.07 5.81 1.04
CA LYS A 181 18.50 5.35 -0.24
C LYS A 181 19.22 6.12 -1.35
N SER A 182 19.73 5.40 -2.35
CA SER A 182 20.17 6.06 -3.58
C SER A 182 18.99 6.84 -4.14
N LYS A 183 19.25 8.03 -4.72
CA LYS A 183 18.18 8.81 -5.36
C LYS A 183 17.52 7.90 -6.40
N GLN A 184 16.22 7.71 -6.24
CA GLN A 184 15.44 6.90 -7.16
C GLN A 184 15.53 7.56 -8.54
N LYS A 185 16.07 6.84 -9.52
CA LYS A 185 16.18 7.36 -10.89
C LYS A 185 14.77 7.67 -11.39
N THR A 186 14.51 8.93 -11.70
CA THR A 186 13.24 9.38 -12.27
C THR A 186 13.37 9.34 -13.78
N PHE A 187 12.54 8.52 -14.45
CA PHE A 187 12.58 8.36 -15.90
C PHE A 187 11.42 9.14 -16.53
N ILE A 188 11.44 10.47 -16.39
CA ILE A 188 10.39 11.36 -16.87
C ILE A 188 11.04 12.55 -17.58
N ASP A 189 10.62 12.79 -18.81
CA ASP A 189 10.95 13.98 -19.60
C ASP A 189 9.66 14.72 -20.03
N LYS A 190 9.83 15.83 -20.75
CA LYS A 190 8.69 16.64 -21.23
C LYS A 190 7.74 15.83 -22.12
N GLU A 191 8.30 15.02 -23.03
CA GLU A 191 7.51 14.19 -23.95
C GLU A 191 6.67 13.15 -23.20
N ALA A 192 7.23 12.48 -22.19
CA ALA A 192 6.48 11.55 -21.34
C ALA A 192 5.36 12.24 -20.56
N LEU A 193 5.56 13.49 -20.11
CA LEU A 193 4.51 14.28 -19.45
C LEU A 193 3.39 14.65 -20.42
N ASP A 194 3.73 15.07 -21.64
CA ASP A 194 2.75 15.41 -22.67
C ASP A 194 1.94 14.17 -23.09
N LEU A 195 2.59 13.03 -23.29
CA LEU A 195 1.94 11.75 -23.58
C LEU A 195 1.03 11.28 -22.43
N LYS A 196 1.45 11.50 -21.18
CA LYS A 196 0.60 11.23 -20.01
C LYS A 196 -0.65 12.10 -20.01
N ALA A 197 -0.51 13.40 -20.31
CA ALA A 197 -1.65 14.31 -20.36
C ALA A 197 -2.65 13.92 -21.46
N GLU A 198 -2.16 13.55 -22.64
CA GLU A 198 -3.01 13.07 -23.74
C GLU A 198 -3.68 11.74 -23.40
N TYR A 199 -2.96 10.83 -22.74
CA TYR A 199 -3.53 9.57 -22.24
C TYR A 199 -4.70 9.81 -21.29
N LEU A 200 -4.52 10.65 -20.27
CA LEU A 200 -5.57 10.96 -19.29
C LEU A 200 -6.78 11.62 -19.98
N LYS A 201 -6.55 12.57 -20.90
CA LYS A 201 -7.63 13.19 -21.68
C LYS A 201 -8.44 12.18 -22.50
N CYS A 202 -7.77 11.22 -23.13
CA CYS A 202 -8.44 10.13 -23.85
C CYS A 202 -9.23 9.23 -22.90
N LEU A 203 -8.65 8.91 -21.74
CA LEU A 203 -9.28 8.08 -20.72
C LEU A 203 -10.58 8.72 -20.21
N ASP A 204 -10.54 10.01 -19.83
CA ASP A 204 -11.72 10.75 -19.38
C ASP A 204 -12.84 10.72 -20.43
N LYS A 205 -12.48 10.95 -21.70
CA LYS A 205 -13.43 10.92 -22.80
C LYS A 205 -14.05 9.52 -22.98
N HIS A 206 -13.24 8.47 -22.85
CA HIS A 206 -13.76 7.10 -22.92
C HIS A 206 -14.69 6.80 -21.75
N GLN A 207 -14.36 7.24 -20.52
CA GLN A 207 -15.22 7.06 -19.35
C GLN A 207 -16.57 7.77 -19.51
N LEU A 208 -16.58 8.96 -20.12
CA LEU A 208 -17.81 9.73 -20.38
C LEU A 208 -18.69 9.15 -21.49
N THR A 209 -18.07 8.65 -22.56
CA THR A 209 -18.81 8.21 -23.76
C THR A 209 -19.11 6.72 -23.80
N GLY A 210 -18.28 5.90 -23.15
CA GLY A 210 -18.35 4.43 -23.21
C GLY A 210 -18.08 3.83 -24.59
N THR A 211 -17.68 4.63 -25.59
CA THR A 211 -17.59 4.15 -27.00
C THR A 211 -16.33 3.35 -27.27
N ASP A 212 -16.43 2.35 -28.16
CA ASP A 212 -15.29 1.56 -28.62
C ASP A 212 -14.24 2.41 -29.37
N GLN A 213 -14.69 3.46 -30.06
CA GLN A 213 -13.79 4.38 -30.74
C GLN A 213 -12.89 5.12 -29.75
N ASP A 214 -13.46 5.66 -28.67
CA ASP A 214 -12.66 6.37 -27.67
C ASP A 214 -11.84 5.39 -26.82
N LYS A 215 -12.33 4.15 -26.59
CA LYS A 215 -11.53 3.06 -26.00
C LYS A 215 -10.25 2.78 -26.80
N ALA A 216 -10.36 2.68 -28.13
CA ALA A 216 -9.23 2.47 -29.01
C ALA A 216 -8.21 3.63 -28.97
N LYS A 217 -8.70 4.87 -28.87
CA LYS A 217 -7.83 6.06 -28.70
C LYS A 217 -7.08 6.03 -27.37
N THR A 218 -7.78 5.71 -26.27
CA THR A 218 -7.17 5.57 -24.94
C THR A 218 -6.09 4.49 -24.94
N ALA A 219 -6.37 3.32 -25.53
CA ALA A 219 -5.40 2.23 -25.62
C ALA A 219 -4.15 2.63 -26.42
N LYS A 220 -4.32 3.39 -27.52
CA LYS A 220 -3.21 3.93 -28.30
C LYS A 220 -2.38 4.93 -27.50
N ALA A 221 -3.01 5.94 -26.91
CA ALA A 221 -2.32 6.96 -26.13
C ALA A 221 -1.56 6.36 -24.93
N LYS A 222 -2.15 5.35 -24.27
CA LYS A 222 -1.49 4.60 -23.20
C LYS A 222 -0.24 3.88 -23.70
N LYS A 223 -0.34 3.20 -24.85
CA LYS A 223 0.77 2.47 -25.45
C LYS A 223 1.94 3.40 -25.79
N ASP A 224 1.64 4.57 -26.36
CA ASP A 224 2.66 5.56 -26.72
C ASP A 224 3.39 6.09 -25.47
N TYR A 225 2.64 6.42 -24.40
CA TYR A 225 3.20 6.79 -23.10
C TYR A 225 4.08 5.68 -22.49
N ASP A 226 3.59 4.45 -22.44
CA ASP A 226 4.32 3.30 -21.88
C ASP A 226 5.62 3.01 -22.66
N LEU A 227 5.57 3.15 -23.99
CA LEU A 227 6.74 2.96 -24.85
C LEU A 227 7.81 4.01 -24.57
N ARG A 228 7.41 5.28 -24.38
CA ARG A 228 8.35 6.36 -24.02
C ARG A 228 9.03 6.09 -22.68
N LEU A 229 8.26 5.70 -21.66
CA LEU A 229 8.82 5.33 -20.36
C LEU A 229 9.79 4.16 -20.46
N LYS A 230 9.50 3.16 -21.29
CA LYS A 230 10.40 2.02 -21.53
C LYS A 230 11.72 2.46 -22.16
N MET A 231 11.68 3.35 -23.15
CA MET A 231 12.88 3.92 -23.77
C MET A 231 13.74 4.70 -22.77
N LEU A 232 13.13 5.55 -21.95
CA LEU A 232 13.84 6.33 -20.93
C LEU A 232 14.54 5.43 -19.90
N ARG A 233 13.92 4.30 -19.52
CA ARG A 233 14.52 3.30 -18.63
C ARG A 233 15.73 2.60 -19.25
N GLN A 234 15.65 2.28 -20.56
CA GLN A 234 16.75 1.65 -21.29
C GLN A 234 17.95 2.61 -21.44
N GLN A 235 17.71 3.90 -21.70
CA GLN A 235 18.79 4.88 -21.87
C GLN A 235 19.58 5.17 -20.58
N ALA A 236 18.98 4.94 -19.42
CA ALA A 236 19.57 5.24 -18.12
C ALA A 236 20.02 4.00 -17.33
N SER A 237 19.96 2.82 -17.95
CA SER A 237 20.54 1.56 -17.47
C SER A 237 21.95 1.39 -18.02
#